data_AF-A0A2K3KJD5-F1
#
_entry.id   AF-A0A2K3KJD5-F1
#
_cell.length_a   1.000
_cell.length_b   1.000
_cell.length_c   1.000
_cell.angle_alpha   90.00
_cell.angle_beta   90.00
_cell.angle_gamma   90.00
#
_symmetry.space_group_name_H-M   'P 1'
#
loop_
_entity.id
_entity.type
_entity.pdbx_description
1 polymer ?
#
loop_
_entity_poly.entity_id
_entity_poly.type
_entity_poly.pdbx_seq_one_letter_code
_entity_poly.pdbx_strand_id
1 'polypeptide(L)'
;GATTKPWGYVDLIVTFGSEETTKSIKVKFLVVDCPCLYQCIIDSTAIADLIAVPSTAHLKMKYYTSKGQVATLHGDIEAAR
;
A
#
# COMPACT_ATOMS: atom_id res chain seq x y z
N GLY A 1 17.25 21.18 0.88
CA GLY A 1 15.96 20.53 1.16
C GLY A 1 15.74 20.54 2.65
N ALA A 2 14.52 20.83 3.11
CA ALA A 2 14.19 20.76 4.54
C ALA A 2 14.39 19.32 5.02
N THR A 3 15.22 19.13 6.03
CA THR A 3 15.50 17.82 6.62
C THR A 3 14.31 17.48 7.53
N THR A 4 13.39 16.64 7.07
CA THR A 4 12.29 16.16 7.92
C THR A 4 12.81 15.01 8.78
N LYS A 5 12.85 15.24 10.09
CA LYS A 5 13.23 14.20 11.06
C LYS A 5 12.06 13.22 11.20
N PRO A 6 12.25 11.90 10.97
CA PRO A 6 11.18 10.95 11.22
C PRO A 6 10.80 10.95 12.70
N TRP A 7 9.50 10.83 12.98
CA TRP A 7 8.97 10.75 14.34
C TRP A 7 9.22 9.38 14.96
N GLY A 8 9.32 8.33 14.14
CA GLY A 8 9.57 6.97 14.58
C GLY A 8 8.88 5.95 13.68
N TYR A 9 8.73 4.73 14.20
CA TYR A 9 8.04 3.65 13.49
C TYR A 9 6.71 3.30 14.16
N VAL A 10 5.74 2.89 13.36
CA VAL A 10 4.45 2.36 13.82
C VAL A 10 4.09 1.10 13.05
N ASP A 11 3.59 0.09 13.75
CA ASP A 11 3.01 -1.11 13.15
C ASP A 11 1.53 -0.87 12.88
N LEU A 12 1.10 -0.94 11.61
CA LEU A 12 -0.30 -0.80 11.22
C LEU A 12 -0.79 -2.04 10.48
N ILE A 13 -2.06 -2.38 10.67
CA ILE A 13 -2.75 -3.37 9.85
C ILE A 13 -3.31 -2.64 8.63
N VAL A 14 -2.78 -2.96 7.45
CA VAL A 14 -3.22 -2.38 6.18
C VAL A 14 -4.13 -3.40 5.50
N THR A 15 -5.34 -2.97 5.13
CA THR A 15 -6.32 -3.81 4.44
C THR A 15 -6.40 -3.40 2.97
N PHE A 16 -6.14 -4.36 2.08
CA PHE A 16 -6.22 -4.22 0.63
C PHE A 16 -7.50 -4.87 0.11
N GLY A 17 -8.13 -4.25 -0.88
CA GLY A 17 -9.36 -4.75 -1.48
C GLY A 17 -10.63 -4.32 -0.75
N SER A 18 -11.75 -4.82 -1.25
CA SER A 18 -13.08 -4.57 -0.70
C SER A 18 -13.86 -5.88 -0.58
N GLU A 19 -14.76 -5.94 0.41
CA GLU A 19 -15.70 -7.04 0.61
C GLU A 19 -15.00 -8.42 0.60
N GLU A 20 -15.37 -9.32 -0.32
CA GLU A 20 -14.86 -10.68 -0.44
C GLU A 20 -13.39 -10.79 -0.86
N THR A 21 -12.80 -9.69 -1.37
CA THR A 21 -11.40 -9.64 -1.80
C THR A 21 -10.45 -9.11 -0.74
N THR A 22 -10.96 -8.75 0.43
CA THR A 22 -10.15 -8.14 1.48
C THR A 22 -9.00 -9.04 1.93
N LYS A 23 -7.82 -8.43 2.04
CA LYS A 23 -6.64 -9.04 2.64
C LYS A 23 -5.91 -8.02 3.49
N SER A 24 -5.64 -8.38 4.73
CA SER A 24 -4.93 -7.52 5.67
C SER A 24 -3.54 -8.06 5.95
N ILE A 25 -2.55 -7.18 5.96
CA ILE A 25 -1.16 -7.47 6.35
C ILE A 25 -0.69 -6.47 7.40
N LYS A 26 0.22 -6.90 8.26
CA LYS A 26 0.87 -6.02 9.24
C LYS A 26 2.08 -5.38 8.57
N VAL A 27 2.11 -4.04 8.50
CA VAL A 27 3.19 -3.27 7.86
C VAL A 27 3.78 -2.30 8.88
N LYS A 28 5.10 -2.20 8.92
CA LYS A 28 5.83 -1.25 9.77
C LYS A 28 6.15 0.01 8.99
N PHE A 29 5.48 1.11 9.32
CA PHE A 29 5.67 2.41 8.67
C PHE A 29 6.65 3.30 9.42
N LEU A 30 7.42 4.09 8.66
CA LEU A 30 8.15 5.25 9.18
C LEU A 30 7.22 6.46 9.16
N VAL A 31 6.98 7.07 10.32
CA VAL A 31 6.14 8.27 10.45
C VAL A 31 7.00 9.49 10.21
N VAL A 32 6.60 10.32 9.24
CA VAL A 32 7.30 11.55 8.88
C VAL A 32 6.28 12.68 8.80
N ASP A 33 6.53 13.76 9.54
CA ASP A 33 5.78 15.01 9.41
C ASP A 33 6.38 15.84 8.28
N CYS A 34 5.79 15.71 7.09
CA CYS A 34 6.22 16.38 5.87
C CYS A 34 5.02 16.64 4.97
N PRO A 35 4.91 17.83 4.32
CA PRO A 35 3.96 18.03 3.25
C PRO A 35 4.27 17.09 2.08
N CYS A 36 3.41 16.09 1.87
CA CYS A 36 3.55 15.07 0.83
C CYS A 36 2.23 14.91 0.07
N LEU A 37 2.32 14.60 -1.23
CA LEU A 37 1.16 14.27 -2.06
C LEU A 37 0.55 12.90 -1.68
N TYR A 38 1.32 12.05 -1.02
CA TYR A 38 0.91 10.70 -0.65
C TYR A 38 0.68 10.61 0.85
N GLN A 39 -0.45 10.00 1.24
CA GLN A 39 -0.73 9.70 2.65
C GLN A 39 0.15 8.56 3.18
N CYS A 40 0.52 7.59 2.33
CA CYS A 40 1.39 6.49 2.74
C CYS A 40 2.28 5.93 1.63
N ILE A 41 3.47 5.50 2.08
CA ILE A 41 4.54 4.71 1.47
C ILE A 41 4.37 3.19 1.50
N ILE A 42 3.85 2.49 0.50
CA ILE A 42 3.93 1.01 0.51
C ILE A 42 5.25 0.56 -0.12
N ASP A 43 6.09 -0.11 0.66
CA ASP A 43 7.40 -0.58 0.23
C ASP A 43 7.33 -1.99 -0.40
N SER A 44 8.46 -2.48 -0.93
CA SER A 44 8.46 -3.77 -1.60
C SER A 44 8.24 -4.95 -0.64
N THR A 45 8.57 -4.81 0.65
CA THR A 45 8.31 -5.88 1.63
C THR A 45 6.82 -6.08 1.84
N ALA A 46 6.05 -5.00 2.02
CA ALA A 46 4.60 -5.08 2.10
C ALA A 46 3.96 -5.66 0.81
N ILE A 47 4.50 -5.31 -0.37
CA ILE A 47 4.04 -5.90 -1.65
C ILE A 47 4.31 -7.42 -1.70
N ALA A 48 5.47 -7.85 -1.21
CA ALA A 48 5.84 -9.27 -1.16
C ALA A 48 4.97 -10.04 -0.15
N ASP A 49 4.71 -9.48 1.03
CA ASP A 49 3.82 -10.07 2.04
C ASP A 49 2.38 -10.20 1.52
N LEU A 50 1.95 -9.25 0.69
CA LEU A 50 0.67 -9.31 0.01
C LEU A 50 0.65 -10.36 -1.13
N ILE A 51 1.82 -10.81 -1.59
CA ILE A 51 2.03 -11.62 -2.80
C ILE A 51 1.40 -10.90 -3.99
N ALA A 52 1.76 -9.61 -4.14
CA ALA A 52 1.16 -8.72 -5.11
C ALA A 52 2.08 -8.46 -6.31
N VAL A 53 1.46 -8.23 -7.46
CA VAL A 53 2.11 -7.83 -8.71
C VAL A 53 1.53 -6.46 -9.12
N PRO A 54 2.25 -5.36 -8.86
CA PRO A 54 1.85 -4.04 -9.33
C PRO A 54 2.22 -3.84 -10.80
N SER A 55 1.37 -3.13 -11.54
CA SER A 55 1.64 -2.69 -12.90
C SER A 55 1.24 -1.22 -13.02
N THR A 56 2.24 -0.35 -13.03
CA THR A 56 2.07 1.10 -13.17
C THR A 56 1.53 1.47 -14.55
N ALA A 57 1.96 0.77 -15.60
CA ALA A 57 1.47 0.98 -16.97
C ALA A 57 -0.05 0.78 -17.11
N HIS A 58 -0.63 -0.10 -16.30
CA HIS A 58 -2.06 -0.40 -16.33
C HIS A 58 -2.83 0.23 -15.16
N LEU A 59 -2.13 0.93 -14.25
CA LEU A 59 -2.66 1.41 -12.97
C LEU A 59 -3.42 0.29 -12.23
N LYS A 60 -2.83 -0.90 -12.13
CA LYS A 60 -3.45 -2.06 -11.48
C LYS A 60 -2.48 -2.78 -10.59
N MET A 61 -2.97 -3.39 -9.52
CA MET A 61 -2.21 -4.33 -8.69
C MET A 61 -3.02 -5.61 -8.52
N LYS A 62 -2.43 -6.74 -8.90
CA LYS A 62 -3.01 -8.06 -8.60
C LYS A 62 -2.45 -8.60 -7.30
N TYR A 63 -3.24 -9.31 -6.53
CA TYR A 63 -2.80 -9.96 -5.30
C TYR A 63 -3.65 -11.20 -5.00
N TYR A 64 -3.11 -12.12 -4.20
CA TYR A 64 -3.85 -13.29 -3.73
C TYR A 64 -4.65 -12.95 -2.48
N THR A 65 -5.96 -13.16 -2.50
CA THR A 65 -6.84 -13.01 -1.34
C THR A 65 -6.59 -14.10 -0.29
N SER A 66 -7.19 -13.96 0.89
CA SER A 66 -7.16 -15.00 1.94
C SER A 66 -7.75 -16.34 1.50
N LYS A 67 -8.60 -16.34 0.47
CA LYS A 67 -9.20 -17.54 -0.14
C LYS A 67 -8.37 -18.13 -1.29
N GLY A 68 -7.18 -17.57 -1.56
CA GLY A 68 -6.31 -18.01 -2.67
C GLY A 68 -6.79 -17.58 -4.06
N GLN A 69 -7.78 -16.68 -4.14
CA GLN A 69 -8.25 -16.13 -5.41
C GLN A 69 -7.39 -14.93 -5.80
N VAL A 70 -7.26 -14.66 -7.10
CA VAL A 70 -6.58 -13.45 -7.58
C VAL A 70 -7.57 -12.30 -7.63
N ALA A 71 -7.32 -11.27 -6.83
CA ALA A 71 -8.05 -10.00 -6.89
C ALA A 71 -7.24 -8.94 -7.64
N THR A 72 -7.93 -7.95 -8.19
CA THR A 72 -7.31 -6.82 -8.89
C THR A 72 -7.74 -5.51 -8.23
N LEU A 73 -6.79 -4.79 -7.67
CA LEU A 73 -6.96 -3.41 -7.24
C LEU A 73 -6.72 -2.48 -8.42
N HIS A 74 -7.62 -1.53 -8.62
CA HIS A 74 -7.52 -0.50 -9.65
C HIS A 74 -6.98 0.78 -9.01
N GLY A 75 -5.90 1.31 -9.56
CA GLY A 75 -5.36 2.60 -9.19
C GLY A 75 -6.19 3.72 -9.79
N ASP A 76 -6.29 4.82 -9.07
CA ASP A 76 -6.99 6.03 -9.47
C ASP A 76 -5.97 7.17 -9.52
N ILE A 77 -5.61 7.58 -10.75
CA ILE A 77 -4.65 8.67 -10.96
C ILE A 77 -5.29 10.04 -10.74
N GLU A 78 -6.61 10.16 -10.90
CA GLU A 78 -7.32 11.42 -10.69
C GLU A 78 -7.41 11.74 -9.20
N ALA A 79 -7.68 10.74 -8.36
CA ALA A 79 -7.64 10.87 -6.90
C ALA A 79 -6.24 11.15 -6.34
N ALA A 80 -5.18 10.89 -7.12
CA ALA A 80 -3.79 11.11 -6.72
C ALA A 80 -3.25 12.51 -7.08
N ARG A 81 -4.03 13.32 -7.81
CA ARG A 81 -3.64 14.64 -8.31
C ARG A 81 -4.12 15.76 -7.40
#